data_AF-A0A645FZ39-F1
#
_entry.id   AF-A0A645FZ39-F1
#
_cell.length_a   1.000
_cell.length_b   1.000
_cell.length_c   1.000
_cell.angle_alpha   90.00
_cell.angle_beta   90.00
_cell.angle_gamma   90.00
#
_symmetry.space_group_name_H-M   'P 1'
#
loop_
_entity.id
_entity.type
_entity.pdbx_description
1 polymer ?
#
loop_
_entity_poly.entity_id
_entity_poly.type
_entity_poly.pdbx_seq_one_letter_code
_entity_poly.pdbx_strand_id
1 'polypeptide(L)'
;MDMALEAMKMLFRKIGADKAYYRKVFEVEGQNSFEEMLYQRIYDVARQLIEKHPLKVEEDAPIISEEIFLRFQSITLVNGIKYWLLYETDEISADTALKFYEFLMSHSLLEIIDDDILGRVIN
;
A
#
# COMPACT_ATOMS: atom_id res chain seq x y z
N MET A 1 -9.51 -13.84 13.17
CA MET A 1 -8.42 -12.88 12.92
C MET A 1 -7.94 -13.17 11.52
N ASP A 2 -8.03 -12.19 10.62
CA ASP A 2 -7.70 -12.38 9.21
C ASP A 2 -6.18 -12.61 9.07
N MET A 3 -5.80 -13.75 8.49
CA MET A 3 -4.40 -14.16 8.33
C MET A 3 -3.63 -13.19 7.41
N ALA A 4 -4.31 -12.56 6.45
CA ALA A 4 -3.71 -11.56 5.57
C ALA A 4 -3.37 -10.27 6.34
N LEU A 5 -4.27 -9.83 7.21
CA LEU A 5 -4.03 -8.67 8.07
C LEU A 5 -2.86 -8.89 9.03
N GLU A 6 -2.75 -10.09 9.61
CA GLU A 6 -1.61 -10.42 10.48
C GLU A 6 -0.27 -10.47 9.71
N ALA A 7 -0.27 -10.93 8.46
CA ALA A 7 0.92 -10.88 7.61
C ALA A 7 1.34 -9.43 7.32
N MET A 8 0.38 -8.54 7.05
CA MET A 8 0.63 -7.11 6.85
C MET A 8 1.17 -6.45 8.11
N LYS A 9 0.57 -6.71 9.28
CA LYS A 9 1.11 -6.27 10.58
C LYS A 9 2.54 -6.75 10.79
N MET A 10 2.82 -8.01 10.47
CA MET A 10 4.17 -8.56 10.62
C MET A 10 5.16 -7.83 9.71
N LEU A 11 4.80 -7.54 8.46
CA LEU A 11 5.64 -6.78 7.52
C LEU A 11 5.98 -5.40 8.09
N PHE A 12 4.97 -4.61 8.45
CA PHE A 12 5.17 -3.27 9.01
C PHE A 12 5.99 -3.29 10.31
N ARG A 13 5.75 -4.26 11.20
CA ARG A 13 6.51 -4.39 12.45
C ARG A 13 7.97 -4.78 12.21
N LYS A 14 8.24 -5.69 11.28
CA LYS A 14 9.61 -6.07 10.92
C LYS A 14 10.38 -4.91 10.32
N ILE A 15 9.75 -4.14 9.45
CA ILE A 15 10.33 -2.93 8.88
C ILE A 15 10.53 -1.85 9.95
N GLY A 16 9.53 -1.63 10.79
CA GLY A 16 9.56 -0.64 11.87
C GLY A 16 10.60 -0.94 12.95
N ALA A 17 10.96 -2.21 13.15
CA ALA A 17 11.99 -2.61 14.11
C ALA A 17 13.40 -2.16 13.68
N ASP A 18 13.62 -1.88 12.39
CA ASP A 18 14.90 -1.38 11.87
C ASP A 18 14.72 -0.32 10.78
N LYS A 19 14.00 0.76 11.11
CA LYS A 19 13.72 1.85 10.15
C LYS A 19 14.99 2.42 9.51
N ALA A 20 16.09 2.52 10.27
CA ALA A 20 17.34 3.10 9.79
C ALA A 20 17.96 2.26 8.66
N TYR A 21 17.95 0.93 8.79
CA TYR A 21 18.34 0.04 7.70
C TYR A 21 17.42 0.20 6.48
N TYR A 22 16.11 0.15 6.71
CA TYR A 22 15.14 0.18 5.61
C TYR A 22 15.14 1.51 4.85
N ARG A 23 15.36 2.65 5.50
CA ARG A 23 15.58 3.94 4.81
C ARG A 23 16.73 3.87 3.82
N LYS A 24 17.89 3.41 4.27
CA LYS A 24 19.10 3.35 3.44
C LYS A 24 18.92 2.49 2.21
N VAL A 25 18.24 1.36 2.33
CA VAL A 25 17.99 0.48 1.16
C VAL A 25 16.94 1.07 0.21
N PHE A 26 16.00 1.88 0.69
CA PHE A 26 15.05 2.61 -0.16
C PHE A 26 15.68 3.82 -0.88
N GLU A 27 16.77 4.38 -0.36
CA GLU A 27 17.54 5.44 -1.03
C GLU A 27 18.38 4.92 -2.22
N VAL A 28 18.59 3.62 -2.31
CA VAL A 28 19.33 3.00 -3.42
C VAL A 28 18.43 2.94 -4.66
N GLU A 29 18.67 3.85 -5.59
CA GLU A 29 18.01 3.87 -6.89
C GLU A 29 18.79 3.04 -7.93
N GLY A 30 18.09 2.49 -8.92
CA GLY A 30 18.66 1.72 -10.02
C GLY A 30 17.97 0.38 -10.26
N GLN A 31 18.53 -0.40 -11.19
CA GLN A 31 18.05 -1.76 -11.48
C GLN A 31 18.27 -2.67 -10.27
N ASN A 32 17.28 -3.51 -9.95
CA ASN A 32 17.31 -4.38 -8.78
C ASN A 32 17.38 -3.60 -7.46
N SER A 33 16.83 -2.39 -7.43
CA SER A 33 16.64 -1.65 -6.17
C SER A 33 15.80 -2.46 -5.19
N PHE A 34 15.94 -2.16 -3.89
CA PHE A 34 15.09 -2.77 -2.88
C PHE A 34 13.60 -2.51 -3.15
N GLU A 35 13.26 -1.31 -3.61
CA GLU A 35 11.91 -0.92 -4.00
C GLU A 35 11.35 -1.82 -5.11
N GLU A 36 12.11 -2.03 -6.19
CA GLU A 36 11.71 -2.91 -7.29
C GLU A 36 11.56 -4.36 -6.82
N MET A 37 12.51 -4.87 -6.04
CA MET A 37 12.46 -6.23 -5.51
C MET A 37 11.25 -6.44 -4.58
N LEU A 38 10.96 -5.46 -3.73
CA LEU A 38 9.83 -5.51 -2.81
C LEU A 38 8.50 -5.45 -3.58
N TYR A 39 8.40 -4.59 -4.59
CA TYR A 39 7.24 -4.51 -5.48
C TYR A 39 6.96 -5.86 -6.15
N GLN A 40 7.97 -6.46 -6.79
CA GLN A 40 7.80 -7.76 -7.45
C GLN A 40 7.35 -8.83 -6.46
N ARG A 41 7.93 -8.84 -5.26
CA ARG A 41 7.59 -9.83 -4.23
C ARG A 41 6.15 -9.67 -3.72
N ILE A 42 5.69 -8.44 -3.51
CA ILE A 42 4.31 -8.15 -3.09
C ILE A 42 3.34 -8.56 -4.20
N TYR A 43 3.65 -8.21 -5.46
CA TYR A 43 2.85 -8.57 -6.62
C TYR A 43 2.68 -10.08 -6.75
N ASP A 44 3.77 -10.85 -6.65
CA ASP A 44 3.75 -12.31 -6.72
C ASP A 44 2.89 -12.93 -5.62
N VAL A 45 3.00 -12.41 -4.39
CA VAL A 45 2.21 -12.90 -3.25
C VAL A 45 0.73 -12.58 -3.47
N ALA A 46 0.41 -11.35 -3.88
CA ALA A 46 -0.96 -10.93 -4.11
C ALA A 46 -1.61 -11.74 -5.25
N ARG A 47 -0.87 -11.98 -6.34
CA ARG A 47 -1.32 -12.85 -7.44
C ARG A 47 -1.63 -14.26 -6.95
N GLN A 48 -0.72 -14.89 -6.19
CA GLN A 48 -0.95 -16.23 -5.64
C GLN A 48 -2.15 -16.29 -4.68
N LEU A 49 -2.44 -15.20 -3.98
CA LEU A 49 -3.62 -15.11 -3.11
C LEU A 49 -4.91 -15.07 -3.93
N ILE A 50 -4.96 -14.26 -4.99
CA ILE A 50 -6.14 -14.16 -5.86
C ILE A 50 -6.38 -15.46 -6.63
N GLU A 51 -5.32 -16.13 -7.11
CA GLU A 51 -5.44 -17.44 -7.76
C GLU A 51 -6.09 -18.51 -6.85
N LYS A 52 -5.92 -18.39 -5.52
CA LYS A 52 -6.54 -19.29 -4.52
C LYS A 52 -7.88 -18.78 -4.00
N HIS A 53 -8.08 -17.47 -4.01
CA HIS A 53 -9.22 -16.77 -3.45
C HIS A 53 -9.66 -15.69 -4.44
N PRO A 54 -10.48 -16.05 -5.45
CA PRO A 54 -10.88 -15.12 -6.50
C PRO A 54 -11.49 -13.84 -5.94
N LEU A 55 -11.21 -12.71 -6.60
CA LEU A 55 -11.75 -11.42 -6.22
C LEU A 55 -13.29 -11.47 -6.20
N LYS A 56 -13.86 -10.93 -5.12
CA LYS A 56 -15.29 -10.65 -5.06
C LYS A 56 -15.49 -9.23 -5.54
N VAL A 57 -16.07 -9.10 -6.72
CA VAL A 57 -16.36 -7.83 -7.36
C VAL A 57 -17.88 -7.66 -7.31
N GLU A 58 -18.35 -6.51 -6.84
CA GLU A 58 -19.78 -6.17 -6.97
C GLU A 58 -20.13 -6.03 -8.46
N GLU A 59 -21.35 -6.42 -8.84
CA GLU A 59 -21.78 -6.54 -10.25
C GLU A 59 -21.64 -5.24 -11.06
N ASP A 60 -21.56 -4.10 -10.38
CA ASP A 60 -21.48 -2.75 -10.92
C ASP A 60 -20.05 -2.16 -10.99
N ALA A 61 -19.04 -2.86 -10.46
CA ALA A 61 -17.64 -2.42 -10.50
C ALA A 61 -16.84 -3.25 -11.52
N PRO A 62 -16.81 -2.91 -12.82
CA PRO A 62 -16.02 -3.69 -13.78
C PRO A 62 -14.53 -3.62 -13.45
N ILE A 63 -13.94 -4.74 -13.02
CA ILE A 63 -12.47 -4.87 -12.98
C ILE A 63 -11.99 -4.90 -14.44
N ILE A 64 -11.46 -3.76 -14.88
CA ILE A 64 -10.90 -3.59 -16.24
C ILE A 64 -9.77 -4.60 -16.49
N SER A 65 -8.99 -4.93 -15.45
CA SER A 65 -7.98 -5.99 -15.47
C SER A 65 -7.51 -6.35 -14.07
N GLU A 66 -7.53 -7.64 -13.72
CA GLU A 66 -6.98 -8.17 -12.47
C GLU A 66 -5.48 -7.87 -12.35
N GLU A 67 -4.75 -7.98 -13.46
CA GLU A 67 -3.32 -7.66 -13.50
C GLU A 67 -3.09 -6.20 -13.13
N ILE A 68 -3.84 -5.28 -13.74
CA ILE A 68 -3.71 -3.85 -13.47
C ILE A 68 -4.06 -3.57 -12.00
N PHE A 69 -5.15 -4.16 -11.50
CA PHE A 69 -5.53 -4.06 -10.09
C PHE A 69 -4.39 -4.48 -9.16
N LEU A 70 -3.81 -5.67 -9.37
CA LEU A 70 -2.70 -6.19 -8.60
C LEU A 70 -1.45 -5.29 -8.64
N ARG A 71 -1.15 -4.73 -9.82
CA ARG A 71 -0.03 -3.78 -9.98
C ARG A 71 -0.25 -2.53 -9.15
N PHE A 72 -1.45 -1.93 -9.20
CA PHE A 72 -1.78 -0.76 -8.40
C PHE A 72 -1.70 -1.04 -6.90
N GLN A 73 -2.30 -2.13 -6.44
CA GLN A 73 -2.23 -2.54 -5.02
C GLN A 73 -0.78 -2.68 -4.54
N SER A 74 0.07 -3.31 -5.36
CA SER A 74 1.47 -3.52 -5.02
C SER A 74 2.26 -2.21 -4.97
N ILE A 75 2.04 -1.31 -5.94
CA ILE A 75 2.67 0.03 -5.95
C ILE A 75 2.26 0.82 -4.72
N THR A 76 0.96 0.85 -4.40
CA THR A 76 0.44 1.62 -3.26
C THR A 76 1.03 1.14 -1.95
N LEU A 77 1.13 -0.17 -1.73
CA LEU A 77 1.75 -0.72 -0.52
C LEU A 77 3.23 -0.36 -0.40
N VAL A 78 4.01 -0.55 -1.48
CA VAL A 78 5.44 -0.21 -1.48
C VAL A 78 5.65 1.28 -1.20
N ASN A 79 4.89 2.14 -1.87
CA ASN A 79 4.99 3.58 -1.67
C ASN A 79 4.53 4.00 -0.27
N GLY A 80 3.49 3.38 0.28
CA GLY A 80 3.06 3.62 1.66
C GLY A 80 4.18 3.33 2.66
N ILE A 81 4.89 2.21 2.48
CA ILE A 81 6.06 1.87 3.31
C ILE A 81 7.20 2.88 3.08
N LYS A 82 7.52 3.17 1.82
CA LYS A 82 8.60 4.12 1.46
C LYS A 82 8.36 5.49 2.07
N TYR A 83 7.16 6.03 1.97
CA TYR A 83 6.82 7.36 2.47
C TYR A 83 6.81 7.43 3.99
N TRP A 84 6.28 6.39 4.64
CA TRP A 84 6.39 6.24 6.10
C TRP A 84 7.86 6.20 6.56
N LEU A 85 8.76 5.59 5.80
CA LEU A 85 10.16 5.53 6.18
C LEU A 85 10.93 6.81 5.89
N LEU A 86 10.73 7.43 4.72
CA LEU A 86 11.56 8.54 4.23
C LEU A 86 11.07 9.93 4.63
N TYR A 87 9.76 10.10 4.82
CA TYR A 87 9.16 11.44 4.95
C TYR A 87 8.43 11.67 6.27
N GLU A 88 8.02 10.61 6.96
CA GLU A 88 7.39 10.72 8.28
C GLU A 88 8.40 10.78 9.42
N THR A 89 7.96 11.30 10.57
CA THR A 89 8.79 11.36 11.77
C THR A 89 9.05 9.96 12.33
N ASP A 90 10.17 9.80 13.04
CA ASP A 90 10.52 8.54 13.69
C ASP A 90 9.45 8.08 14.71
N GLU A 91 8.64 9.01 15.22
CA GLU A 91 7.56 8.80 16.18
C GLU A 91 6.38 7.99 15.60
N ILE A 92 6.18 7.98 14.28
CA ILE A 92 5.08 7.23 13.66
C ILE A 92 5.35 5.73 13.79
N SER A 93 4.58 5.05 14.63
CA SER A 93 4.70 3.61 14.84
C SER A 93 4.29 2.78 13.62
N ALA A 94 4.76 1.53 13.55
CA ALA A 94 4.35 0.57 12.52
C ALA A 94 2.83 0.33 12.50
N ASP A 95 2.20 0.27 13.67
CA ASP A 95 0.75 0.08 13.79
C ASP A 95 -0.01 1.33 13.31
N THR A 96 0.53 2.54 13.53
CA THR A 96 -0.04 3.79 13.01
C THR A 96 0.07 3.85 11.48
N ALA A 97 1.24 3.52 10.94
CA ALA A 97 1.46 3.50 9.50
C ALA A 97 0.55 2.49 8.78
N LEU A 98 0.37 1.29 9.34
CA LEU A 98 -0.56 0.30 8.80
C LEU A 98 -2.00 0.82 8.82
N LYS A 99 -2.45 1.44 9.92
CA LYS A 99 -3.81 2.01 9.99
C LYS A 99 -4.03 3.09 8.94
N PHE A 100 -3.03 3.91 8.68
CA PHE A 100 -3.12 4.92 7.62
C PHE A 100 -3.19 4.27 6.23
N TYR A 101 -2.42 3.22 5.98
CA TYR A 101 -2.55 2.41 4.76
C TYR A 101 -3.96 1.81 4.63
N GLU A 102 -4.49 1.17 5.68
CA GLU A 102 -5.86 0.62 5.68
C GLU A 102 -6.91 1.70 5.38
N PHE A 103 -6.74 2.90 5.94
CA PHE A 103 -7.61 4.05 5.67
C PHE A 103 -7.59 4.45 4.19
N LEU A 104 -6.39 4.61 3.60
CA LEU A 104 -6.24 4.97 2.18
C LEU A 104 -6.82 3.91 1.23
N MET A 105 -6.77 2.63 1.62
CA MET A 105 -7.30 1.54 0.80
C MET A 105 -8.83 1.39 0.90
N SER A 106 -9.45 1.97 1.92
CA SER A 106 -10.89 1.85 2.19
C SER A 106 -11.69 3.12 1.89
N HIS A 107 -11.02 4.23 1.60
CA HIS A 107 -11.66 5.52 1.33
C HIS A 107 -11.09 6.12 0.04
N SER A 108 -11.97 6.55 -0.85
CA SER A 108 -11.56 7.35 -2.01
C SER A 108 -11.18 8.77 -1.57
N LEU A 109 -10.32 9.43 -2.34
CA LEU A 109 -9.95 10.82 -2.09
C LEU A 109 -11.18 11.75 -2.10
N LEU A 110 -12.16 11.47 -2.96
CA LEU A 110 -13.38 12.27 -3.09
C LEU A 110 -14.28 12.18 -1.85
N GLU A 111 -14.32 11.02 -1.19
CA GLU A 111 -15.07 10.89 0.08
C GLU A 111 -14.41 11.62 1.24
N ILE A 112 -13.09 11.83 1.17
CA ILE A 112 -12.32 12.53 2.20
C ILE A 112 -12.39 14.05 2.02
N ILE A 113 -12.40 14.52 0.76
CA ILE A 113 -12.49 15.94 0.45
C ILE A 113 -13.96 16.37 0.49
N ASP A 114 -14.32 17.16 1.50
CA ASP A 114 -15.65 17.74 1.66
C ASP A 114 -16.13 18.48 0.38
N ASP A 115 -17.40 18.30 0.00
CA ASP A 115 -17.99 18.75 -1.27
C ASP A 115 -17.84 20.27 -1.53
N ASP A 116 -17.66 21.06 -0.47
CA ASP A 116 -17.56 22.53 -0.53
C ASP A 116 -16.29 23.03 -1.25
N ILE A 117 -15.28 22.17 -1.44
CA ILE A 117 -14.06 22.48 -2.22
C ILE A 117 -14.27 22.19 -3.71
N LEU A 118 -14.96 21.11 -4.06
CA LEU A 118 -15.18 20.71 -5.46
C LEU A 118 -16.02 21.77 -6.21
N GLY A 119 -17.01 22.38 -5.55
CA GLY A 119 -17.81 23.48 -6.12
C GLY A 119 -17.02 24.77 -6.42
N ARG A 120 -15.83 24.95 -5.81
CA ARG A 120 -14.97 26.14 -6.01
C ARG A 120 -13.85 25.91 -7.02
N VAL A 121 -13.52 24.67 -7.34
CA VAL A 121 -12.47 24.30 -8.31
C VAL A 121 -13.05 24.10 -9.71
N ILE A 122 -14.35 23.79 -9.82
CA ILE A 122 -15.03 23.47 -11.08
C ILE A 122 -15.85 24.66 -11.64
N ASN A 123 -15.83 25.83 -10.99
CA ASN A 123 -16.48 27.06 -11.48
C ASN A 123 -15.47 28.18 -11.76
#